data_AF-A0A061AAT8-F1
#
_entry.id   AF-A0A061AAT8-F1
#
_cell.length_a   1.000
_cell.length_b   1.000
_cell.length_c   1.000
_cell.angle_alpha   90.00
_cell.angle_beta   90.00
_cell.angle_gamma   90.00
#
_symmetry.space_group_name_H-M   'P 1'
#
loop_
_entity.id
_entity.type
_entity.pdbx_description
1 polymer ?
#
loop_
_entity_poly.entity_id
_entity_poly.type
_entity_poly.pdbx_seq_one_letter_code
_entity_poly.pdbx_strand_id
1 'polypeptide(L)'
;MNIKFKTFGQKSTRFIFPLIGIVLAGMVLIFGIFMTETIKQSVIKNIYLKPDEYRLFINDLNYVENEKYYFNDLKNNFDVVIPFNNMNIMYNQKHTYVVGTNIEHEKLLIENRFYDINVTSYDRIHALPSIFYFKEIETYEMNSIIEVEGVSYEITGYFEFSDKETSYPNMHQIFVMDYVDFANQFPEYLGGTEGNPHYYFQSYYIKSNLTHESTFDKIGELYQVALPWLYIESFTTILNKLSDGYSMFQGISVTFFSLVAVFLSINIIISVHLTIKERNKLYTVFVVLGMKLSHLRKMILKEIAILSIYSTIVSLILGMVIYGITLSTNNEFEFTWVPIEQLLISLCVIYLIPVIETIIATRFIKYRSITNSDL
;
A
#
# COMPACT_ATOMS: atom_id res chain seq x y z
N MET A 1 -3.73 54.22 -17.07
CA MET A 1 -2.25 54.40 -17.00
C MET A 1 -1.61 53.02 -16.95
N ASN A 2 -1.25 52.47 -18.12
CA ASN A 2 -0.64 51.14 -18.23
C ASN A 2 0.87 51.26 -17.96
N ILE A 3 1.26 51.10 -16.69
CA ILE A 3 2.67 51.03 -16.31
C ILE A 3 3.17 49.64 -16.72
N LYS A 4 3.66 49.52 -17.96
CA LYS A 4 4.46 48.36 -18.37
C LYS A 4 5.68 48.31 -17.45
N PHE A 5 5.70 47.34 -16.53
CA PHE A 5 6.83 47.05 -15.63
C PHE A 5 8.07 46.68 -16.45
N LYS A 6 8.81 47.70 -16.89
CA LYS A 6 10.12 47.58 -17.52
C LYS A 6 11.19 47.47 -16.42
N THR A 7 11.10 46.46 -15.55
CA THR A 7 12.01 46.26 -14.42
C THR A 7 12.97 45.06 -14.56
N PHE A 8 13.02 44.40 -15.73
CA PHE A 8 13.82 43.18 -15.92
C PHE A 8 15.12 43.34 -16.74
N GLY A 9 15.61 44.57 -16.94
CA GLY A 9 16.92 44.79 -17.58
C GLY A 9 18.14 44.63 -16.64
N GLN A 10 17.92 44.38 -15.35
CA GLN A 10 18.98 44.25 -14.34
C GLN A 10 19.24 42.77 -14.06
N LYS A 11 20.48 42.31 -14.33
CA LYS A 11 21.00 40.92 -14.30
C LYS A 11 20.06 39.87 -13.67
N SER A 12 19.37 39.12 -14.52
CA SER A 12 18.56 37.91 -14.22
C SER A 12 19.27 36.92 -13.28
N THR A 13 20.61 36.92 -13.27
CA THR A 13 21.45 35.99 -12.51
C THR A 13 21.23 35.98 -11.00
N ARG A 14 20.66 37.03 -10.41
CA ARG A 14 20.49 37.16 -8.94
C ARG A 14 19.41 36.26 -8.38
N PHE A 15 18.36 36.05 -9.16
CA PHE A 15 17.22 35.23 -8.77
C PHE A 15 17.39 33.76 -9.16
N ILE A 16 18.45 33.43 -9.91
CA ILE A 16 18.71 32.06 -10.37
C ILE A 16 18.95 31.12 -9.20
N PHE A 17 19.78 31.48 -8.20
CA PHE A 17 20.06 30.59 -7.08
C PHE A 17 18.83 30.29 -6.20
N PRO A 18 18.03 31.29 -5.76
CA PRO A 18 16.78 31.03 -5.06
C PRO A 18 15.79 30.23 -5.89
N LEU A 19 15.67 30.56 -7.19
CA LEU A 19 14.79 29.85 -8.10
C LEU A 19 15.17 28.37 -8.17
N ILE A 20 16.45 28.06 -8.38
CA ILE A 20 16.94 26.68 -8.41
C ILE A 20 16.66 25.98 -7.09
N GLY A 21 16.91 26.64 -5.95
CA GLY A 21 16.63 26.08 -4.62
C GLY A 21 15.15 25.73 -4.41
N ILE A 22 14.24 26.65 -4.74
CA ILE A 22 12.79 26.43 -4.64
C ILE A 22 12.33 25.35 -5.62
N VAL A 23 12.86 25.39 -6.86
CA VAL A 23 12.52 24.41 -7.89
C VAL A 23 12.92 22.99 -7.46
N LEU A 24 14.16 22.80 -7.01
CA LEU A 24 14.65 21.52 -6.51
C LEU A 24 13.83 21.04 -5.32
N ALA A 25 13.49 21.95 -4.40
CA ALA A 25 12.71 21.59 -3.23
C ALA A 25 11.31 21.11 -3.57
N GLY A 26 10.60 21.87 -4.41
CA GLY A 26 9.27 21.49 -4.86
C GLY A 26 9.29 20.22 -5.72
N MET A 27 10.34 20.03 -6.53
CA MET A 27 10.50 18.84 -7.36
C MET A 27 10.62 17.58 -6.50
N VAL A 28 11.43 17.61 -5.43
CA VAL A 28 11.58 16.51 -4.47
C VAL A 28 10.25 16.24 -3.74
N LEU A 29 9.53 17.29 -3.33
CA LEU A 29 8.24 17.14 -2.66
C LEU A 29 7.20 16.47 -3.58
N ILE A 30 7.05 16.96 -4.81
CA ILE A 30 6.09 16.41 -5.78
C ILE A 30 6.46 14.96 -6.10
N PHE A 31 7.73 14.69 -6.42
CA PHE A 31 8.21 13.32 -6.64
C PHE A 31 7.90 12.41 -5.44
N GLY A 32 8.22 12.84 -4.22
CA GLY A 32 8.03 12.04 -3.01
C GLY A 32 6.56 11.68 -2.76
N ILE A 33 5.63 12.60 -3.03
CA ILE A 33 4.19 12.34 -2.83
C ILE A 33 3.65 11.36 -3.87
N PHE A 34 4.00 11.54 -5.15
CA PHE A 34 3.60 10.59 -6.19
C PHE A 34 4.19 9.19 -5.96
N MET A 35 5.47 9.11 -5.57
CA MET A 35 6.08 7.83 -5.21
C MET A 35 5.40 7.19 -4.00
N THR A 36 5.09 7.97 -2.95
CA THR A 36 4.42 7.45 -1.76
C THR A 36 3.04 6.87 -2.09
N GLU A 37 2.24 7.56 -2.90
CA GLU A 37 0.91 7.07 -3.28
C GLU A 37 1.00 5.85 -4.21
N THR A 38 1.96 5.83 -5.15
CA THR A 38 2.22 4.67 -6.01
C THR A 38 2.56 3.44 -5.21
N ILE A 39 3.49 3.60 -4.27
CA ILE A 39 3.91 2.54 -3.38
C ILE A 39 2.71 2.06 -2.56
N LYS A 40 1.93 2.97 -1.97
CA LYS A 40 0.73 2.63 -1.22
C LYS A 40 -0.29 1.83 -2.05
N GLN A 41 -0.53 2.20 -3.31
CA GLN A 41 -1.44 1.43 -4.17
C GLN A 41 -0.88 0.06 -4.56
N SER A 42 0.42 -0.02 -4.87
CA SER A 42 1.10 -1.30 -5.13
C SER A 42 0.96 -2.26 -3.94
N VAL A 43 1.02 -1.73 -2.72
CA VAL A 43 0.81 -2.52 -1.49
C VAL A 43 -0.60 -3.03 -1.39
N ILE A 44 -1.58 -2.13 -1.56
CA ILE A 44 -3.00 -2.48 -1.45
C ILE A 44 -3.36 -3.54 -2.50
N LYS A 45 -2.83 -3.42 -3.73
CA LYS A 45 -3.02 -4.41 -4.81
C LYS A 45 -2.50 -5.81 -4.43
N ASN A 46 -1.49 -5.88 -3.58
CA ASN A 46 -0.90 -7.15 -3.13
C ASN A 46 -1.62 -7.78 -1.92
N ILE A 47 -2.64 -7.12 -1.34
CA ILE A 47 -3.41 -7.67 -0.23
C ILE A 47 -4.50 -8.60 -0.78
N TYR A 48 -4.39 -9.88 -0.46
CA TYR A 48 -5.26 -10.93 -0.98
C TYR A 48 -6.61 -11.08 -0.24
N LEU A 49 -6.82 -10.33 0.85
CA LEU A 49 -8.07 -10.29 1.62
C LEU A 49 -8.79 -8.97 1.36
N LYS A 50 -10.12 -9.00 1.25
CA LYS A 50 -10.94 -7.77 1.29
C LYS A 50 -11.15 -7.27 2.72
N PRO A 51 -11.62 -6.03 2.94
CA PRO A 51 -11.80 -5.47 4.28
C PRO A 51 -12.71 -6.26 5.23
N ASP A 52 -13.65 -7.04 4.67
CA ASP A 52 -14.62 -7.90 5.38
C ASP A 52 -14.22 -9.38 5.39
N GLU A 53 -13.04 -9.71 4.87
CA GLU A 53 -12.52 -11.07 4.76
C GLU A 53 -11.37 -11.30 5.76
N TYR A 54 -11.38 -12.48 6.37
CA TYR A 54 -10.47 -12.88 7.43
C TYR A 54 -9.97 -14.29 7.17
N ARG A 55 -8.72 -14.52 7.53
CA ARG A 55 -8.13 -15.84 7.64
C ARG A 55 -7.93 -16.16 9.10
N LEU A 56 -8.58 -17.20 9.58
CA LEU A 56 -8.31 -17.77 10.90
C LEU A 56 -7.38 -18.97 10.71
N PHE A 57 -6.14 -18.85 11.17
CA PHE A 57 -5.24 -19.99 11.29
C PHE A 57 -5.41 -20.61 12.68
N ILE A 58 -5.82 -21.87 12.70
CA ILE A 58 -6.09 -22.63 13.92
C ILE A 58 -5.94 -24.11 13.63
N ASN A 59 -5.26 -24.85 14.50
CA ASN A 59 -5.22 -26.30 14.41
C ASN A 59 -6.26 -26.88 15.37
N ASP A 60 -7.45 -27.21 14.86
CA ASP A 60 -8.54 -27.73 15.70
C ASP A 60 -8.19 -29.08 16.34
N LEU A 61 -7.21 -29.82 15.80
CA LEU A 61 -6.70 -31.06 16.40
C LEU A 61 -6.16 -30.86 17.81
N ASN A 62 -5.73 -29.63 18.15
CA ASN A 62 -5.27 -29.30 19.49
C ASN A 62 -6.42 -29.18 20.52
N TYR A 63 -7.67 -29.24 20.07
CA TYR A 63 -8.87 -29.04 20.90
C TYR A 63 -9.84 -30.21 20.85
N VAL A 64 -9.38 -31.39 20.40
CA VAL A 64 -10.19 -32.62 20.32
C VAL A 64 -10.82 -32.97 21.67
N GLU A 65 -10.13 -32.71 22.78
CA GLU A 65 -10.62 -32.97 24.15
C GLU A 65 -11.85 -32.14 24.55
N ASN A 66 -12.11 -31.01 23.88
CA ASN A 66 -13.22 -30.12 24.23
C ASN A 66 -14.56 -30.60 23.66
N GLU A 67 -14.57 -31.64 22.82
CA GLU A 67 -15.75 -32.19 22.11
C GLU A 67 -16.58 -31.14 21.34
N LYS A 68 -16.04 -29.94 21.14
CA LYS A 68 -16.73 -28.79 20.60
C LYS A 68 -16.55 -28.71 19.09
N TYR A 69 -17.66 -28.58 18.35
CA TYR A 69 -17.63 -28.49 16.90
C TYR A 69 -17.49 -27.04 16.42
N TYR A 70 -16.26 -26.52 16.45
CA TYR A 70 -15.95 -25.11 16.17
C TYR A 70 -16.41 -24.64 14.78
N PHE A 71 -16.34 -25.48 13.75
CA PHE A 71 -16.81 -25.10 12.42
C PHE A 71 -18.30 -24.74 12.42
N ASN A 72 -19.14 -25.49 13.12
CA ASN A 72 -20.57 -25.18 13.21
C ASN A 72 -20.82 -23.89 14.00
N ASP A 73 -20.07 -23.68 15.08
CA ASP A 73 -20.14 -22.43 15.85
C ASP A 73 -19.73 -21.22 15.02
N LEU A 74 -18.65 -21.32 14.24
CA LEU A 74 -18.25 -20.25 13.31
C LEU A 74 -19.35 -19.99 12.27
N LYS A 75 -19.91 -21.02 11.63
CA LYS A 75 -21.01 -20.87 10.66
C LYS A 75 -22.25 -20.20 11.24
N ASN A 76 -22.53 -20.40 12.53
CA ASN A 76 -23.68 -19.79 13.19
C ASN A 76 -23.47 -18.30 13.53
N ASN A 77 -22.22 -17.81 13.49
CA ASN A 77 -21.87 -16.45 13.92
C ASN A 77 -21.35 -15.55 12.78
N PHE A 78 -21.03 -16.10 11.61
CA PHE A 78 -20.46 -15.37 10.47
C PHE A 78 -21.19 -15.69 9.16
N ASP A 79 -21.13 -14.77 8.19
CA ASP A 79 -21.91 -14.87 6.96
C ASP A 79 -21.42 -16.00 6.05
N VAL A 80 -20.10 -16.17 5.95
CA VAL A 80 -19.46 -17.23 5.18
C VAL A 80 -18.29 -17.78 5.96
N VAL A 81 -18.23 -19.11 6.10
CA VAL A 81 -17.12 -19.82 6.73
C VAL A 81 -16.74 -21.00 5.86
N ILE A 82 -15.51 -21.00 5.36
CA ILE A 82 -14.99 -22.06 4.49
C ILE A 82 -13.80 -22.69 5.20
N PRO A 83 -13.86 -23.99 5.50
CA PRO A 83 -12.80 -24.67 6.22
C PRO A 83 -11.72 -25.18 5.26
N PHE A 84 -10.48 -25.28 5.73
CA PHE A 84 -9.35 -25.78 4.94
C PHE A 84 -8.47 -26.72 5.74
N ASN A 85 -8.11 -27.83 5.12
CA ASN A 85 -7.00 -28.70 5.50
C ASN A 85 -6.04 -28.81 4.33
N ASN A 86 -4.74 -28.73 4.60
CA ASN A 86 -3.71 -28.80 3.57
C ASN A 86 -2.75 -29.93 3.90
N MET A 87 -2.41 -30.73 2.89
CA MET A 87 -1.36 -31.72 2.95
C MET A 87 -0.39 -31.53 1.79
N ASN A 88 0.91 -31.62 2.09
CA ASN A 88 1.97 -31.50 1.09
C ASN A 88 2.60 -32.88 0.89
N ILE A 89 2.55 -33.38 -0.33
CA ILE A 89 3.03 -34.73 -0.67
C ILE A 89 3.86 -34.70 -1.96
N MET A 90 4.54 -35.81 -2.23
CA MET A 90 5.27 -36.00 -3.49
C MET A 90 4.48 -36.95 -4.40
N TYR A 91 4.06 -36.46 -5.57
CA TYR A 91 3.39 -37.25 -6.59
C TYR A 91 4.08 -37.02 -7.95
N ASN A 92 4.43 -38.10 -8.65
CA ASN A 92 5.15 -38.04 -9.93
C ASN A 92 6.38 -37.10 -9.93
N GLN A 93 7.18 -37.14 -8.85
CA GLN A 93 8.36 -36.28 -8.64
C GLN A 93 8.07 -34.77 -8.54
N LYS A 94 6.81 -34.37 -8.38
CA LYS A 94 6.39 -32.99 -8.16
C LYS A 94 5.84 -32.82 -6.75
N HIS A 95 6.08 -31.65 -6.18
CA HIS A 95 5.42 -31.22 -4.95
C HIS A 95 3.94 -30.97 -5.25
N THR A 96 3.07 -31.68 -4.53
CA THR A 96 1.62 -31.63 -4.72
C THR A 96 0.93 -31.16 -3.45
N TYR A 97 0.08 -30.15 -3.60
CA TYR A 97 -0.84 -29.71 -2.55
C TYR A 97 -2.15 -30.50 -2.68
N VAL A 98 -2.54 -31.18 -1.61
CA VAL A 98 -3.88 -31.77 -1.48
C VAL A 98 -4.65 -30.91 -0.49
N VAL A 99 -5.71 -30.26 -0.97
CA VAL A 99 -6.52 -29.32 -0.18
C VAL A 99 -7.92 -29.88 0.03
N GLY A 100 -8.26 -30.13 1.29
CA GLY A 100 -9.63 -30.44 1.71
C GLY A 100 -10.38 -29.16 2.04
N THR A 101 -11.44 -28.85 1.31
CA THR A 101 -12.25 -27.63 1.51
C THR A 101 -13.72 -27.88 1.17
N ASN A 102 -14.59 -26.90 1.45
CA ASN A 102 -15.95 -26.90 0.91
C ASN A 102 -15.91 -26.41 -0.55
N ILE A 103 -16.04 -27.36 -1.49
CA ILE A 103 -15.94 -27.12 -2.93
C ILE A 103 -17.03 -26.17 -3.45
N GLU A 104 -18.20 -26.14 -2.81
CA GLU A 104 -19.33 -25.31 -3.23
C GLU A 104 -19.07 -23.80 -3.07
N HIS A 105 -18.07 -23.41 -2.27
CA HIS A 105 -17.80 -22.01 -1.95
C HIS A 105 -16.68 -21.37 -2.78
N GLU A 106 -16.19 -22.05 -3.83
CA GLU A 106 -15.33 -21.47 -4.87
C GLU A 106 -14.06 -20.75 -4.33
N LYS A 107 -13.54 -21.19 -3.18
CA LYS A 107 -12.32 -20.64 -2.55
C LYS A 107 -11.29 -21.73 -2.30
N LEU A 108 -10.03 -21.40 -2.50
CA LEU A 108 -8.89 -22.29 -2.28
C LEU A 108 -7.81 -21.61 -1.44
N LEU A 109 -7.19 -22.34 -0.51
CA LEU A 109 -6.07 -21.86 0.31
C LEU A 109 -4.77 -22.53 -0.15
N ILE A 110 -3.85 -21.76 -0.72
CA ILE A 110 -2.52 -22.23 -1.13
C ILE A 110 -1.46 -21.28 -0.59
N GLU A 111 -0.38 -21.80 -0.01
CA GLU A 111 0.75 -20.99 0.46
C GLU A 111 0.32 -19.75 1.27
N ASN A 112 -0.63 -19.94 2.18
CA ASN A 112 -1.15 -18.88 3.05
C ASN A 112 -1.98 -17.79 2.34
N ARG A 113 -2.44 -18.01 1.11
CA ARG A 113 -3.28 -17.07 0.34
C ARG A 113 -4.57 -17.73 -0.13
N PHE A 114 -5.65 -16.95 -0.13
CA PHE A 114 -6.91 -17.40 -0.72
C PHE A 114 -7.00 -17.02 -2.19
N TYR A 115 -7.57 -17.94 -2.97
CA TYR A 115 -7.82 -17.77 -4.39
C TYR A 115 -9.28 -18.07 -4.68
N ASP A 116 -9.90 -17.25 -5.53
CA ASP A 116 -11.20 -17.55 -6.11
C ASP A 116 -11.01 -18.60 -7.22
N ILE A 117 -11.79 -19.67 -7.19
CA ILE A 117 -11.71 -20.79 -8.14
C ILE A 117 -13.08 -21.07 -8.77
N ASN A 118 -13.08 -21.39 -10.06
CA ASN A 118 -14.25 -21.89 -10.77
C ASN A 118 -14.11 -23.41 -10.90
N VAL A 119 -14.97 -24.16 -10.22
CA VAL A 119 -14.95 -25.62 -10.24
C VAL A 119 -15.85 -26.14 -11.36
N THR A 120 -15.30 -27.01 -12.21
CA THR A 120 -16.08 -27.77 -13.20
C THR A 120 -16.15 -29.23 -12.77
N SER A 121 -17.33 -29.65 -12.32
CA SER A 121 -17.61 -31.02 -11.87
C SER A 121 -18.23 -31.89 -12.95
N TYR A 122 -17.94 -33.18 -12.91
CA TYR A 122 -18.59 -34.23 -13.69
C TYR A 122 -19.24 -35.25 -12.76
N ASP A 123 -20.18 -36.04 -13.29
CA ASP A 123 -20.89 -37.06 -12.50
C ASP A 123 -19.91 -38.13 -12.01
N ARG A 124 -19.99 -38.45 -10.70
CA ARG A 124 -19.20 -39.52 -10.08
C ARG A 124 -19.62 -40.88 -10.65
N ILE A 125 -18.65 -41.70 -11.05
CA ILE A 125 -18.91 -43.06 -11.56
C ILE A 125 -18.53 -44.12 -10.52
N HIS A 126 -17.54 -43.84 -9.67
CA HIS A 126 -17.02 -44.80 -8.69
C HIS A 126 -17.28 -44.39 -7.22
N ALA A 127 -17.04 -45.34 -6.32
CA ALA A 127 -17.15 -45.14 -4.86
C ALA A 127 -15.85 -44.63 -4.22
N LEU A 128 -14.94 -44.08 -5.03
CA LEU A 128 -13.64 -43.57 -4.57
C LEU A 128 -13.76 -42.09 -4.17
N PRO A 129 -12.84 -41.59 -3.32
CA PRO A 129 -12.77 -40.17 -2.99
C PRO A 129 -12.51 -39.35 -4.26
N SER A 130 -13.26 -38.25 -4.39
CA SER A 130 -13.26 -37.41 -5.58
C SER A 130 -12.20 -36.31 -5.47
N ILE A 131 -11.32 -36.22 -6.48
CA ILE A 131 -10.34 -35.14 -6.62
C ILE A 131 -10.66 -34.27 -7.84
N PHE A 132 -10.42 -32.97 -7.67
CA PHE A 132 -10.38 -31.95 -8.71
C PHE A 132 -8.94 -31.50 -8.89
N TYR A 133 -8.47 -31.45 -10.13
CA TYR A 133 -7.10 -30.99 -10.42
C TYR A 133 -7.09 -29.56 -10.98
N PHE A 134 -5.96 -28.88 -10.83
CA PHE A 134 -5.76 -27.57 -11.45
C PHE A 134 -5.40 -27.71 -12.94
N LYS A 135 -6.29 -27.24 -13.82
CA LYS A 135 -6.25 -27.53 -15.26
C LYS A 135 -5.06 -26.94 -16.02
N GLU A 136 -4.50 -25.83 -15.55
CA GLU A 136 -3.43 -25.13 -16.28
C GLU A 136 -2.07 -25.85 -16.21
N ILE A 137 -1.85 -26.70 -15.20
CA ILE A 137 -0.56 -27.37 -14.98
C ILE A 137 -0.52 -28.74 -15.64
N GLU A 138 -1.58 -29.52 -15.49
CA GLU A 138 -1.64 -30.89 -15.98
C GLU A 138 -3.07 -31.24 -16.34
N THR A 139 -3.26 -32.08 -17.36
CA THR A 139 -4.57 -32.55 -17.78
C THR A 139 -4.69 -34.04 -17.46
N TYR A 140 -5.71 -34.39 -16.69
CA TYR A 140 -6.06 -35.77 -16.38
C TYR A 140 -7.33 -36.17 -17.13
N GLU A 141 -7.42 -37.46 -17.49
CA GLU A 141 -8.62 -38.05 -18.06
C GLU A 141 -9.72 -38.12 -16.99
N MET A 142 -10.95 -37.71 -17.33
CA MET A 142 -12.07 -37.75 -16.40
C MET A 142 -12.42 -39.20 -16.03
N ASN A 143 -12.78 -39.43 -14.78
CA ASN A 143 -13.04 -40.74 -14.17
C ASN A 143 -11.83 -41.68 -14.18
N SER A 144 -10.63 -41.18 -14.48
CA SER A 144 -9.40 -41.94 -14.27
C SER A 144 -9.10 -42.06 -12.78
N ILE A 145 -8.48 -43.18 -12.41
CA ILE A 145 -8.03 -43.44 -11.04
C ILE A 145 -6.55 -43.10 -10.97
N ILE A 146 -6.19 -42.23 -10.03
CA ILE A 146 -4.80 -41.94 -9.68
C ILE A 146 -4.48 -42.52 -8.29
N GLU A 147 -3.25 -42.94 -8.09
CA GLU A 147 -2.78 -43.46 -6.80
C GLU A 147 -1.77 -42.48 -6.20
N VAL A 148 -2.10 -41.94 -5.04
CA VAL A 148 -1.32 -40.90 -4.37
C VAL A 148 -1.04 -41.39 -2.95
N GLU A 149 0.23 -41.64 -2.65
CA GLU A 149 0.70 -42.23 -1.38
C GLU A 149 -0.03 -43.54 -0.98
N GLY A 150 -0.40 -44.37 -1.96
CA GLY A 150 -1.08 -45.65 -1.72
C GLY A 150 -2.61 -45.54 -1.57
N VAL A 151 -3.17 -44.34 -1.74
CA VAL A 151 -4.62 -44.09 -1.74
C VAL A 151 -5.09 -43.86 -3.18
N SER A 152 -6.14 -44.56 -3.60
CA SER A 152 -6.74 -44.41 -4.92
C SER A 152 -7.81 -43.31 -4.92
N TYR A 153 -7.67 -42.35 -5.83
CA TYR A 153 -8.60 -41.23 -6.01
C TYR A 153 -9.19 -41.25 -7.42
N GLU A 154 -10.45 -40.85 -7.54
CA GLU A 154 -11.11 -40.66 -8.84
C GLU A 154 -11.04 -39.19 -9.25
N ILE A 155 -10.57 -38.93 -10.47
CA ILE A 155 -10.59 -37.59 -11.06
C ILE A 155 -12.02 -37.28 -11.52
N THR A 156 -12.71 -36.41 -10.80
CA THR A 156 -14.13 -36.09 -11.04
C THR A 156 -14.34 -34.70 -11.64
N GLY A 157 -13.29 -33.91 -11.75
CA GLY A 157 -13.35 -32.60 -12.34
C GLY A 157 -12.03 -31.87 -12.32
N TYR A 158 -12.11 -30.59 -12.67
CA TYR A 158 -10.98 -29.68 -12.61
C TYR A 158 -11.46 -28.32 -12.11
N PHE A 159 -10.52 -27.48 -11.72
CA PHE A 159 -10.79 -26.08 -11.42
C PHE A 159 -9.81 -25.17 -12.15
N GLU A 160 -10.24 -23.92 -12.33
CA GLU A 160 -9.45 -22.81 -12.85
C GLU A 160 -9.54 -21.66 -11.85
N PHE A 161 -8.50 -20.84 -11.74
CA PHE A 161 -8.58 -19.63 -10.93
C PHE A 161 -9.42 -18.57 -11.65
N SER A 162 -10.26 -17.85 -10.90
CA SER A 162 -11.16 -16.85 -11.47
C SER A 162 -10.41 -15.59 -11.93
N ASP A 163 -9.27 -15.26 -11.30
CA ASP A 163 -8.47 -14.07 -11.60
C ASP A 163 -7.11 -14.40 -12.24
N LYS A 164 -7.03 -14.25 -13.56
CA LYS A 164 -5.84 -14.52 -14.38
C LYS A 164 -4.63 -13.63 -14.08
N GLU A 165 -4.79 -12.52 -13.35
CA GLU A 165 -3.66 -11.63 -13.02
C GLU A 165 -2.85 -12.10 -11.81
N THR A 166 -3.35 -13.06 -11.04
CA THR A 166 -2.60 -13.57 -9.90
C THR A 166 -1.43 -14.45 -10.36
N SER A 167 -0.19 -14.05 -10.03
CA SER A 167 0.99 -14.85 -10.33
C SER A 167 0.93 -16.15 -9.52
N TYR A 168 0.64 -17.27 -10.18
CA TYR A 168 0.52 -18.56 -9.52
C TYR A 168 1.89 -19.13 -9.16
N PRO A 169 1.97 -19.97 -8.12
CA PRO A 169 3.15 -20.79 -7.89
C PRO A 169 3.26 -21.81 -9.03
N ASN A 170 3.97 -21.45 -10.10
CA ASN A 170 4.09 -22.17 -11.38
C ASN A 170 4.70 -23.58 -11.29
N MET A 171 4.87 -24.16 -10.10
CA MET A 171 5.63 -25.41 -9.91
C MET A 171 4.90 -26.49 -9.12
N HIS A 172 3.70 -26.22 -8.59
CA HIS A 172 3.02 -27.15 -7.70
C HIS A 172 1.78 -27.76 -8.34
N GLN A 173 1.69 -29.08 -8.34
CA GLN A 173 0.43 -29.75 -8.64
C GLN A 173 -0.55 -29.46 -7.50
N ILE A 174 -1.81 -29.22 -7.83
CA ILE A 174 -2.83 -28.91 -6.84
C ILE A 174 -4.03 -29.82 -7.08
N PHE A 175 -4.36 -30.57 -6.03
CA PHE A 175 -5.54 -31.39 -5.92
C PHE A 175 -6.46 -30.80 -4.86
N VAL A 176 -7.74 -30.69 -5.18
CA VAL A 176 -8.79 -30.22 -4.28
C VAL A 176 -9.80 -31.33 -4.12
N MET A 177 -10.26 -31.56 -2.89
CA MET A 177 -11.32 -32.52 -2.59
C MET A 177 -12.25 -31.95 -1.53
N ASP A 178 -13.44 -32.53 -1.43
CA ASP A 178 -14.39 -32.14 -0.39
C ASP A 178 -13.79 -32.45 0.98
N TYR A 179 -14.03 -31.59 1.96
CA TYR A 179 -13.50 -31.79 3.30
C TYR A 179 -13.98 -33.08 3.96
N VAL A 180 -15.16 -33.59 3.60
CA VAL A 180 -15.67 -34.88 4.07
C VAL A 180 -14.84 -36.02 3.48
N ASP A 181 -14.58 -35.99 2.17
CA ASP A 181 -13.74 -36.96 1.47
C ASP A 181 -12.31 -36.92 2.03
N PHE A 182 -11.77 -35.73 2.32
CA PHE A 182 -10.46 -35.53 2.96
C PHE A 182 -10.39 -36.18 4.34
N ALA A 183 -11.34 -35.88 5.23
CA ALA A 183 -11.33 -36.42 6.60
C ALA A 183 -11.55 -37.94 6.64
N ASN A 184 -12.25 -38.51 5.65
CA ASN A 184 -12.38 -39.96 5.51
C ASN A 184 -11.06 -40.63 5.12
N GLN A 185 -10.20 -39.95 4.34
CA GLN A 185 -8.86 -40.45 4.02
C GLN A 185 -7.85 -40.23 5.14
N PHE A 186 -8.05 -39.20 5.96
CA PHE A 186 -7.18 -38.82 7.07
C PHE A 186 -7.99 -38.77 8.37
N PRO A 187 -8.21 -39.94 9.03
CA PRO A 187 -9.13 -40.07 10.16
C PRO A 187 -8.79 -39.18 11.37
N GLU A 188 -7.56 -38.67 11.48
CA GLU A 188 -7.20 -37.71 12.52
C GLU A 188 -8.02 -36.41 12.42
N TYR A 189 -8.51 -36.04 11.24
CA TYR A 189 -9.38 -34.87 11.03
C TYR A 189 -10.87 -35.18 11.25
N LEU A 190 -11.21 -36.41 11.64
CA LEU A 190 -12.56 -36.86 11.91
C LEU A 190 -12.72 -37.20 13.40
N GLY A 191 -13.71 -36.59 14.04
CA GLY A 191 -14.13 -36.87 15.40
C GLY A 191 -15.64 -37.07 15.51
N GLY A 192 -16.13 -37.16 16.75
CA GLY A 192 -17.55 -37.36 17.04
C GLY A 192 -17.96 -38.84 17.07
N THR A 193 -19.27 -39.07 17.21
CA THR A 193 -19.86 -40.41 17.23
C THR A 193 -20.51 -40.74 15.90
N GLU A 194 -20.71 -42.03 15.62
CA GLU A 194 -21.45 -42.50 14.44
C GLU A 194 -22.83 -41.79 14.36
N GLY A 195 -23.04 -41.02 13.29
CA GLY A 195 -24.25 -40.21 13.07
C GLY A 195 -24.13 -38.70 13.38
N ASN A 196 -23.06 -38.26 14.05
CA ASN A 196 -22.76 -36.83 14.23
C ASN A 196 -21.24 -36.59 14.09
N PRO A 197 -20.70 -36.68 12.85
CA PRO A 197 -19.27 -36.49 12.62
C PRO A 197 -18.87 -35.03 12.91
N HIS A 198 -17.77 -34.85 13.62
CA HIS A 198 -17.11 -33.58 13.81
C HIS A 198 -15.87 -33.54 12.93
N TYR A 199 -15.65 -32.44 12.23
CA TYR A 199 -14.48 -32.28 11.35
C TYR A 199 -13.55 -31.23 11.94
N TYR A 200 -12.25 -31.53 11.96
CA TYR A 200 -11.21 -30.65 12.47
C TYR A 200 -10.47 -29.99 11.31
N PHE A 201 -10.13 -28.71 11.46
CA PHE A 201 -9.52 -27.91 10.40
C PHE A 201 -8.24 -27.20 10.85
N GLN A 202 -7.39 -26.86 9.88
CA GLN A 202 -6.14 -26.11 10.08
C GLN A 202 -6.28 -24.61 9.79
N SER A 203 -7.30 -24.23 9.03
CA SER A 203 -7.56 -22.83 8.68
C SER A 203 -9.01 -22.64 8.27
N TYR A 204 -9.48 -21.41 8.42
CA TYR A 204 -10.78 -20.96 7.94
C TYR A 204 -10.64 -19.66 7.15
N TYR A 205 -11.39 -19.56 6.06
CA TYR A 205 -11.80 -18.28 5.49
C TYR A 205 -13.09 -17.86 6.16
N ILE A 206 -13.15 -16.62 6.64
CA ILE A 206 -14.32 -16.05 7.30
C ILE A 206 -14.67 -14.74 6.60
N LYS A 207 -15.92 -14.59 6.19
CA LYS A 207 -16.50 -13.31 5.78
C LYS A 207 -17.43 -12.82 6.89
N SER A 208 -17.22 -11.59 7.35
CA SER A 208 -17.94 -11.02 8.49
C SER A 208 -18.47 -9.63 8.19
N ASN A 209 -19.77 -9.45 8.39
CA ASN A 209 -20.42 -8.14 8.40
C ASN A 209 -20.18 -7.34 9.68
N LEU A 210 -19.51 -7.91 10.69
CA LEU A 210 -19.14 -7.21 11.93
C LEU A 210 -17.94 -6.29 11.70
N THR A 211 -17.70 -5.36 12.62
CA THR A 211 -16.47 -4.56 12.60
C THR A 211 -15.24 -5.45 12.82
N HIS A 212 -14.07 -4.97 12.42
CA HIS A 212 -12.80 -5.68 12.61
C HIS A 212 -12.58 -6.12 14.06
N GLU A 213 -12.72 -5.19 15.01
CA GLU A 213 -12.57 -5.47 16.45
C GLU A 213 -13.62 -6.49 16.94
N SER A 214 -14.89 -6.30 16.56
CA SER A 214 -15.97 -7.22 16.97
C SER A 214 -15.78 -8.64 16.41
N THR A 215 -15.24 -8.75 15.19
CA THR A 215 -14.95 -10.05 14.56
C THR A 215 -13.85 -10.78 15.34
N PHE A 216 -12.79 -10.07 15.72
CA PHE A 216 -11.69 -10.61 16.52
C PHE A 216 -12.16 -11.05 17.91
N ASP A 217 -12.91 -10.19 18.59
CA ASP A 217 -13.48 -10.50 19.91
C ASP A 217 -14.40 -11.72 19.82
N LYS A 218 -15.25 -11.78 18.80
CA LYS A 218 -16.18 -12.90 18.62
C LYS A 218 -15.46 -14.22 18.38
N ILE A 219 -14.43 -14.24 17.53
CA ILE A 219 -13.60 -15.45 17.32
C ILE A 219 -12.91 -15.85 18.64
N GLY A 220 -12.38 -14.87 19.39
CA GLY A 220 -11.80 -15.10 20.71
C GLY A 220 -12.77 -15.72 21.71
N GLU A 221 -14.00 -15.21 21.78
CA GLU A 221 -15.07 -15.75 22.63
C GLU A 221 -15.44 -17.20 22.26
N LEU A 222 -15.50 -17.52 20.97
CA LEU A 222 -15.86 -18.86 20.49
C LEU A 222 -14.80 -19.89 20.88
N TYR A 223 -13.52 -19.55 20.75
CA TYR A 223 -12.44 -20.48 21.07
C TYR A 223 -12.13 -20.56 22.56
N GLN A 224 -12.33 -19.48 23.34
CA GLN A 224 -12.00 -19.41 24.78
C GLN A 224 -10.52 -19.75 25.09
N VAL A 225 -9.62 -19.64 24.12
CA VAL A 225 -8.21 -20.01 24.26
C VAL A 225 -7.33 -18.76 24.33
N ALA A 226 -6.24 -18.85 25.10
CA ALA A 226 -5.16 -17.89 25.00
C ALA A 226 -4.57 -17.89 23.58
N LEU A 227 -4.13 -16.71 23.12
CA LEU A 227 -3.77 -16.40 21.74
C LEU A 227 -2.59 -17.16 21.08
N PRO A 228 -1.64 -17.88 21.73
CA PRO A 228 -0.47 -18.38 20.99
C PRO A 228 -0.78 -19.43 19.90
N TRP A 229 -1.97 -20.05 19.92
CA TRP A 229 -2.38 -21.08 18.96
C TRP A 229 -3.44 -20.60 17.95
N LEU A 230 -3.79 -19.32 18.01
CA LEU A 230 -4.84 -18.72 17.19
C LEU A 230 -4.26 -17.46 16.55
N TYR A 231 -4.19 -17.46 15.22
CA TYR A 231 -3.73 -16.31 14.46
C TYR A 231 -4.81 -15.88 13.47
N ILE A 232 -5.34 -14.67 13.65
CA ILE A 232 -6.30 -14.08 12.73
C ILE A 232 -5.56 -13.07 11.86
N GLU A 233 -5.59 -13.32 10.56
CA GLU A 233 -5.12 -12.39 9.55
C GLU A 233 -6.33 -11.74 8.86
N SER A 234 -6.24 -10.44 8.61
CA SER A 234 -7.28 -9.60 8.03
C SER A 234 -6.64 -8.60 7.06
N PHE A 235 -7.45 -7.93 6.26
CA PHE A 235 -6.97 -6.82 5.43
C PHE A 235 -6.17 -5.79 6.25
N THR A 236 -6.69 -5.34 7.41
CA THR A 236 -6.03 -4.35 8.25
C THR A 236 -4.72 -4.84 8.83
N THR A 237 -4.64 -6.10 9.29
CA THR A 237 -3.38 -6.64 9.84
C THR A 237 -2.33 -6.83 8.76
N ILE A 238 -2.71 -7.29 7.56
CA ILE A 238 -1.79 -7.38 6.40
C ILE A 238 -1.34 -5.98 6.01
N LEU A 239 -2.28 -5.04 5.88
CA LEU A 239 -2.00 -3.66 5.53
C LEU A 239 -1.02 -3.04 6.53
N ASN A 240 -1.23 -3.22 7.84
CA ASN A 240 -0.32 -2.70 8.87
C ASN A 240 1.07 -3.35 8.76
N LYS A 241 1.14 -4.68 8.64
CA LYS A 241 2.41 -5.40 8.48
C LYS A 241 3.20 -4.94 7.24
N LEU A 242 2.51 -4.74 6.12
CA LEU A 242 3.12 -4.21 4.91
C LEU A 242 3.48 -2.73 5.10
N SER A 243 2.55 -1.93 5.65
CA SER A 243 2.70 -0.49 5.94
C SER A 243 3.84 -0.19 6.89
N ASP A 244 4.17 -1.06 7.83
CA ASP A 244 5.31 -0.88 8.74
C ASP A 244 6.62 -0.79 7.93
N GLY A 245 6.78 -1.62 6.90
CA GLY A 245 7.88 -1.48 5.94
C GLY A 245 7.86 -0.14 5.19
N TYR A 246 6.67 0.40 4.90
CA TYR A 246 6.49 1.68 4.21
C TYR A 246 6.62 2.90 5.11
N SER A 247 6.38 2.77 6.41
CA SER A 247 6.57 3.86 7.38
C SER A 247 8.01 4.38 7.32
N MET A 248 8.97 3.49 7.07
CA MET A 248 10.38 3.85 6.86
C MET A 248 10.57 4.68 5.59
N PHE A 249 9.92 4.30 4.48
CA PHE A 249 9.96 5.08 3.23
C PHE A 249 9.30 6.46 3.39
N GLN A 250 8.13 6.53 4.02
CA GLN A 250 7.49 7.82 4.33
C GLN A 250 8.38 8.68 5.23
N GLY A 251 8.99 8.09 6.26
CA GLY A 251 9.93 8.76 7.15
C GLY A 251 11.15 9.34 6.42
N ILE A 252 11.70 8.59 5.46
CA ILE A 252 12.80 9.06 4.60
C ILE A 252 12.36 10.27 3.77
N SER A 253 11.20 10.20 3.10
CA SER A 253 10.68 11.33 2.30
C SER A 253 10.43 12.58 3.15
N VAL A 254 9.85 12.43 4.34
CA VAL A 254 9.63 13.55 5.28
C VAL A 254 10.96 14.13 5.77
N THR A 255 11.95 13.29 6.04
CA THR A 255 13.28 13.73 6.48
C THR A 255 14.00 14.51 5.37
N PHE A 256 14.00 14.00 4.14
CA PHE A 256 14.56 14.71 2.98
C PHE A 256 13.83 16.03 2.75
N PHE A 257 12.50 16.03 2.82
CA PHE A 257 11.72 17.26 2.69
C PHE A 257 12.10 18.29 3.75
N SER A 258 12.24 17.86 5.02
CA SER A 258 12.64 18.74 6.12
C SER A 258 14.03 19.34 5.90
N LEU A 259 14.99 18.53 5.44
CA LEU A 259 16.35 18.98 5.15
C LEU A 259 16.37 19.99 4.00
N VAL A 260 15.63 19.69 2.94
CA VAL A 260 15.44 20.58 1.79
C VAL A 260 14.76 21.89 2.19
N ALA A 261 13.75 21.84 3.05
CA ALA A 261 13.07 23.03 3.57
C ALA A 261 14.05 23.92 4.35
N VAL A 262 14.86 23.34 5.24
CA VAL A 262 15.91 24.09 5.96
C VAL A 262 16.93 24.71 5.01
N PHE A 263 17.37 23.96 4.00
CA PHE A 263 18.31 24.47 3.00
C PHE A 263 17.71 25.64 2.19
N LEU A 264 16.43 25.53 1.86
CA LEU A 264 15.66 26.58 1.19
C LEU A 264 15.54 27.83 2.07
N SER A 265 15.27 27.67 3.37
CA SER A 265 15.26 28.77 4.35
C SER A 265 16.56 29.55 4.35
N ILE A 266 17.70 28.83 4.42
CA ILE A 266 19.02 29.44 4.42
C ILE A 266 19.27 30.19 3.11
N ASN A 267 18.95 29.58 1.97
CA ASN A 267 19.15 30.19 0.65
C ASN A 267 18.32 31.45 0.46
N ILE A 268 17.07 31.46 0.92
CA ILE A 268 16.20 32.64 0.80
C ILE A 268 16.70 33.76 1.69
N ILE A 269 17.10 33.47 2.93
CA ILE A 269 17.69 34.48 3.82
C ILE A 269 18.94 35.10 3.18
N ILE A 270 19.86 34.27 2.68
CA ILE A 270 21.09 34.72 2.02
C ILE A 270 20.75 35.56 0.79
N SER A 271 19.80 35.12 -0.04
CA SER A 271 19.41 35.84 -1.24
C SER A 271 18.76 37.18 -0.96
N VAL A 272 17.87 37.25 0.03
CA VAL A 272 17.26 38.50 0.47
C VAL A 272 18.36 39.45 0.95
N HIS A 273 19.31 38.96 1.74
CA HIS A 273 20.43 39.76 2.24
C HIS A 273 21.33 40.29 1.12
N LEU A 274 21.71 39.42 0.17
CA LEU A 274 22.49 39.81 -1.01
C LEU A 274 21.75 40.82 -1.87
N THR A 275 20.44 40.61 -2.10
CA THR A 275 19.60 41.54 -2.87
C THR A 275 19.58 42.93 -2.24
N ILE A 276 19.48 43.00 -0.91
CA ILE A 276 19.54 44.27 -0.17
C ILE A 276 20.91 44.92 -0.30
N LYS A 277 21.99 44.15 -0.12
CA LYS A 277 23.36 44.65 -0.22
C LYS A 277 23.66 45.21 -1.62
N GLU A 278 23.26 44.48 -2.66
CA GLU A 278 23.49 44.89 -4.05
C GLU A 278 22.64 46.10 -4.48
N ARG A 279 21.42 46.22 -3.96
CA ARG A 279 20.52 47.35 -4.23
C ARG A 279 20.60 48.45 -3.19
N ASN A 280 21.58 48.42 -2.30
CA ASN A 280 21.62 49.34 -1.19
C ASN A 280 21.62 50.81 -1.65
N LYS A 281 22.45 51.16 -2.66
CA LYS A 281 22.44 52.51 -3.27
C LYS A 281 21.06 52.92 -3.82
N LEU A 282 20.38 52.01 -4.50
CA LEU A 282 19.03 52.26 -5.04
C LEU A 282 18.02 52.47 -3.90
N TYR A 283 18.11 51.66 -2.84
CA TYR A 283 17.24 51.75 -1.68
C TYR A 283 17.48 53.02 -0.88
N THR A 284 18.73 53.46 -0.72
CA THR A 284 19.08 54.76 -0.12
C THR A 284 18.47 55.90 -0.92
N VAL A 285 18.55 55.89 -2.26
CA VAL A 285 17.90 56.91 -3.10
C VAL A 285 16.39 56.93 -2.89
N PHE A 286 15.72 55.77 -2.89
CA PHE A 286 14.28 55.73 -2.64
C PHE A 286 13.90 56.21 -1.24
N VAL A 287 14.72 55.90 -0.23
CA VAL A 287 14.54 56.36 1.15
C VAL A 287 14.66 57.89 1.22
N VAL A 288 15.67 58.48 0.57
CA VAL A 288 15.85 59.95 0.49
C VAL A 288 14.68 60.61 -0.24
N LEU A 289 14.11 59.95 -1.25
CA LEU A 289 12.89 60.40 -1.94
C LEU A 289 11.60 60.20 -1.11
N GLY A 290 11.70 59.79 0.17
CA GLY A 290 10.58 59.68 1.10
C GLY A 290 9.86 58.33 1.08
N MET A 291 10.41 57.29 0.44
CA MET A 291 9.81 55.97 0.46
C MET A 291 9.87 55.34 1.87
N LYS A 292 8.70 54.99 2.41
CA LYS A 292 8.62 54.29 3.70
C LYS A 292 9.19 52.87 3.58
N LEU A 293 9.85 52.37 4.63
CA LEU A 293 10.43 51.02 4.68
C LEU A 293 9.38 49.91 4.41
N SER A 294 8.12 50.14 4.78
CA SER A 294 7.02 49.23 4.50
C SER A 294 6.77 49.01 3.01
N HIS A 295 7.02 50.02 2.16
CA HIS A 295 6.90 49.90 0.71
C HIS A 295 8.06 49.08 0.14
N LEU A 296 9.27 49.25 0.66
CA LEU A 296 10.43 48.43 0.30
C LEU A 296 10.18 46.95 0.59
N ARG A 297 9.71 46.64 1.81
CA ARG A 297 9.37 45.26 2.21
C ARG A 297 8.31 44.65 1.31
N LYS A 298 7.25 45.40 0.98
CA LYS A 298 6.20 44.96 0.03
C LYS A 298 6.75 44.70 -1.38
N MET A 299 7.74 45.47 -1.83
CA MET A 299 8.36 45.27 -3.13
C MET A 299 9.13 43.95 -3.18
N ILE A 300 10.01 43.70 -2.21
CA ILE A 300 10.78 42.45 -2.11
C ILE A 300 9.83 41.25 -1.98
N LEU A 301 8.78 41.37 -1.16
CA LEU A 301 7.78 40.33 -0.98
C LEU A 301 7.06 39.98 -2.30
N LYS A 302 6.71 40.99 -3.11
CA LYS A 302 6.08 40.77 -4.42
C LYS A 302 7.03 40.09 -5.41
N GLU A 303 8.31 40.48 -5.43
CA GLU A 303 9.32 39.84 -6.28
C GLU A 303 9.45 38.35 -5.95
N ILE A 304 9.58 38.00 -4.67
CA ILE A 304 9.64 36.59 -4.24
C ILE A 304 8.32 35.86 -4.49
N ALA A 305 7.16 36.47 -4.21
CA ALA A 305 5.88 35.82 -4.47
C ALA A 305 5.68 35.44 -5.94
N ILE A 306 6.08 36.32 -6.87
CA ILE A 306 6.05 36.01 -8.31
C ILE A 306 7.02 34.86 -8.63
N LEU A 307 8.24 34.91 -8.09
CA LEU A 307 9.25 33.87 -8.29
C LEU A 307 8.78 32.51 -7.74
N SER A 308 8.11 32.49 -6.59
CA SER A 308 7.54 31.29 -6.00
C SER A 308 6.44 30.67 -6.85
N ILE A 309 5.57 31.49 -7.47
CA ILE A 309 4.54 30.97 -8.41
C ILE A 309 5.20 30.27 -9.59
N TYR A 310 6.19 30.93 -10.23
CA TYR A 310 6.93 30.30 -11.34
C TYR A 310 7.65 29.03 -10.90
N SER A 311 8.31 29.06 -9.74
CA SER A 311 9.02 27.90 -9.20
C SER A 311 8.06 26.75 -8.94
N THR A 312 6.87 27.01 -8.39
CA THR A 312 5.86 25.99 -8.09
C THR A 312 5.41 25.26 -9.36
N ILE A 313 5.15 26.00 -10.45
CA ILE A 313 4.77 25.41 -11.74
C ILE A 313 5.91 24.55 -12.30
N VAL A 314 7.15 25.07 -12.26
CA VAL A 314 8.32 24.34 -12.77
C VAL A 314 8.61 23.09 -11.91
N SER A 315 8.51 23.19 -10.59
CA SER A 315 8.65 22.06 -9.66
C SER A 315 7.63 20.97 -9.92
N LEU A 316 6.36 21.33 -10.17
CA LEU A 316 5.32 20.38 -10.51
C LEU A 316 5.66 19.61 -11.79
N ILE A 317 6.02 20.32 -12.85
CA ILE A 317 6.37 19.71 -14.13
C ILE A 317 7.60 18.80 -13.99
N LEU A 318 8.69 19.30 -13.40
CA LEU A 318 9.92 18.52 -13.24
C LEU A 318 9.74 17.34 -12.28
N GLY A 319 8.99 17.52 -11.19
CA GLY A 319 8.68 16.44 -10.25
C GLY A 319 7.91 15.30 -10.92
N MET A 320 6.90 15.64 -11.74
CA MET A 320 6.17 14.65 -12.54
C MET A 320 7.04 13.97 -13.59
N VAL A 321 7.96 14.71 -14.24
CA VAL A 321 8.89 14.12 -15.21
C VAL A 321 9.82 13.11 -14.54
N ILE A 322 10.41 13.46 -13.39
CA ILE A 322 11.29 12.54 -12.64
C ILE A 322 10.51 11.30 -12.16
N TYR A 323 9.30 11.52 -11.66
CA TYR A 323 8.39 10.43 -11.30
C TYR A 323 8.11 9.50 -12.49
N GLY A 324 7.76 10.07 -13.65
CA GLY A 324 7.52 9.30 -14.88
C GLY A 324 8.75 8.51 -15.35
N ILE A 325 9.95 9.09 -15.27
CA ILE A 325 11.21 8.38 -15.54
C ILE A 325 11.37 7.21 -14.56
N THR A 326 11.12 7.43 -13.27
CA THR A 326 11.26 6.40 -12.23
C THR A 326 10.28 5.24 -12.43
N LEU A 327 9.04 5.53 -12.84
CA LEU A 327 8.07 4.50 -13.22
C LEU A 327 8.55 3.71 -14.45
N SER A 328 9.04 4.41 -15.48
CA SER A 328 9.50 3.74 -16.71
C SER A 328 10.67 2.77 -16.48
N THR A 329 11.45 2.98 -15.41
CA THR A 329 12.54 2.09 -15.02
C THR A 329 12.12 0.92 -14.13
N ASN A 330 10.93 0.96 -13.52
CA ASN A 330 10.45 -0.04 -12.57
C ASN A 330 9.13 -0.66 -13.06
N ASN A 331 9.18 -1.86 -13.63
CA ASN A 331 8.01 -2.53 -14.20
C ASN A 331 6.94 -2.94 -13.17
N GLU A 332 7.27 -2.92 -11.88
CA GLU A 332 6.36 -3.31 -10.79
C GLU A 332 5.42 -2.18 -10.35
N PHE A 333 5.69 -0.93 -10.76
CA PHE A 333 4.92 0.22 -10.34
C PHE A 333 4.02 0.73 -11.46
N GLU A 334 2.72 0.78 -11.16
CA GLU A 334 1.72 1.39 -12.02
C GLU A 334 1.56 2.88 -11.69
N PHE A 335 1.37 3.70 -12.72
CA PHE A 335 1.12 5.12 -12.53
C PHE A 335 -0.12 5.32 -11.66
N THR A 336 0.04 6.07 -10.58
CA THR A 336 -1.02 6.33 -9.62
C THR A 336 -1.24 7.83 -9.46
N TRP A 337 -2.50 8.24 -9.57
CA TRP A 337 -2.89 9.62 -9.31
C TRP A 337 -2.90 9.91 -7.80
N VAL A 338 -2.20 10.97 -7.41
CA VAL A 338 -2.25 11.51 -6.05
C VAL A 338 -3.62 12.16 -5.80
N PRO A 339 -4.23 11.97 -4.62
CA PRO A 339 -5.44 12.69 -4.24
C PRO A 339 -5.28 14.21 -4.39
N ILE A 340 -6.24 14.87 -5.05
CA ILE A 340 -6.12 16.28 -5.44
C ILE A 340 -5.88 17.22 -4.23
N GLU A 341 -6.42 16.86 -3.08
CA GLU A 341 -6.25 17.57 -1.81
C GLU A 341 -4.78 17.60 -1.38
N GLN A 342 -4.10 16.45 -1.42
CA GLN A 342 -2.68 16.35 -1.08
C GLN A 342 -1.84 17.18 -2.05
N LEU A 343 -2.12 17.07 -3.35
CA LEU A 343 -1.42 17.85 -4.38
C LEU A 343 -1.58 19.36 -4.15
N LEU A 344 -2.80 19.84 -3.87
CA LEU A 344 -3.07 21.25 -3.59
C LEU A 344 -2.32 21.73 -2.34
N ILE A 345 -2.28 20.92 -1.27
CA ILE A 345 -1.51 21.24 -0.07
C ILE A 345 -0.02 21.38 -0.41
N SER A 346 0.55 20.46 -1.20
CA SER A 346 1.96 20.52 -1.59
C SER A 346 2.29 21.77 -2.39
N LEU A 347 1.45 22.12 -3.37
CA LEU A 347 1.63 23.33 -4.17
C LEU A 347 1.53 24.59 -3.29
N CYS A 348 0.58 24.62 -2.35
CA CYS A 348 0.48 25.71 -1.38
C CYS A 348 1.74 25.82 -0.51
N VAL A 349 2.29 24.70 -0.05
CA VAL A 349 3.51 24.66 0.79
C VAL A 349 4.72 25.19 0.03
N ILE A 350 4.94 24.75 -1.22
CA ILE A 350 6.03 25.23 -2.09
C ILE A 350 5.95 26.75 -2.30
N TYR A 351 4.74 27.28 -2.45
CA TYR A 351 4.52 28.71 -2.60
C TYR A 351 4.70 29.49 -1.29
N LEU A 352 4.08 29.03 -0.20
CA LEU A 352 3.98 29.79 1.05
C LEU A 352 5.29 29.84 1.84
N ILE A 353 6.08 28.77 1.87
CA ILE A 353 7.34 28.72 2.64
C ILE A 353 8.28 29.88 2.25
N PRO A 354 8.66 30.05 0.96
CA PRO A 354 9.50 31.18 0.53
C PRO A 354 8.97 32.56 0.90
N VAL A 355 7.64 32.73 0.81
CA VAL A 355 6.95 33.99 1.07
C VAL A 355 7.01 34.31 2.57
N ILE A 356 6.71 33.33 3.42
CA ILE A 356 6.77 33.46 4.89
C ILE A 356 8.21 33.76 5.32
N GLU A 357 9.19 33.04 4.80
CA GLU A 357 10.61 33.27 5.10
C GLU A 357 11.06 34.66 4.68
N THR A 358 10.61 35.14 3.52
CA THR A 358 10.88 36.50 3.07
C THR A 358 10.26 37.54 4.01
N ILE A 359 9.05 37.30 4.52
CA ILE A 359 8.42 38.17 5.52
C ILE A 359 9.29 38.22 6.78
N ILE A 360 9.79 37.07 7.25
CA ILE A 360 10.66 36.98 8.43
C ILE A 360 11.99 37.70 8.16
N ALA A 361 12.68 37.38 7.07
CA ALA A 361 13.96 37.97 6.70
C ALA A 361 13.87 39.50 6.55
N THR A 362 12.79 40.00 5.93
CA THR A 362 12.62 41.44 5.71
C THR A 362 12.26 42.22 6.97
N ARG A 363 11.74 41.57 8.03
CA ARG A 363 11.50 42.21 9.34
C ARG A 363 12.80 42.62 10.03
N PHE A 364 13.87 41.86 9.84
CA PHE A 364 15.19 42.15 10.44
C PHE A 364 15.93 43.32 9.77
N ILE A 365 15.44 43.82 8.64
CA ILE A 365 15.98 45.00 7.98
C ILE A 365 15.69 46.23 8.85
N LYS A 366 16.74 46.80 9.44
CA LYS A 366 16.69 48.07 10.20
C LYS A 366 17.01 49.24 9.28
N TYR A 367 16.35 50.37 9.49
CA TYR A 367 16.58 51.58 8.70
C TYR A 367 18.06 52.02 8.72
N ARG A 368 18.68 51.90 9.90
CA ARG A 368 20.09 52.24 10.13
C ARG A 368 21.07 51.42 9.28
N SER A 369 20.75 50.17 8.91
CA SER A 369 21.65 49.36 8.07
C SER A 369 21.63 49.78 6.60
N ILE A 370 20.61 50.53 6.17
CA ILE A 370 20.49 51.06 4.80
C ILE A 370 21.15 52.45 4.70
N THR A 371 21.08 53.25 5.76
CA THR A 371 21.61 54.63 5.76
C THR A 371 23.07 54.75 6.21
N ASN A 372 23.60 53.80 7.01
CA ASN A 372 24.97 53.89 7.57
C ASN A 372 26.00 53.00 6.84
N SER A 373 25.71 52.51 5.64
CA SER A 373 26.61 51.61 4.89
C SER A 373 27.73 52.36 4.15
N ASP A 374 28.49 53.18 4.89
CA ASP A 374 29.57 54.06 4.41
C ASP A 374 29.08 55.42 3.88
N LEU A 375 28.83 56.30 4.85
CA LEU A 375 29.42 57.64 4.85
C LEU A 375 30.81 57.55 5.49
#